data_AF-A0A956PB74-F1
#
_entry.id   AF-A0A956PB74-F1
#
_cell.length_a   1.000
_cell.length_b   1.000
_cell.length_c   1.000
_cell.angle_alpha   90.00
_cell.angle_beta   90.00
_cell.angle_gamma   90.00
#
_symmetry.space_group_name_H-M   'P 1'
#
loop_
_entity.id
_entity.type
_entity.pdbx_description
1 polymer ?
#
loop_
_entity_poly.entity_id
_entity_poly.type
_entity_poly.pdbx_seq_one_letter_code
_entity_poly.pdbx_strand_id
1 'polypeptide(L)'
;AAPMRDTDDRALDGEFAGSFPSGDGEAGGDLVATFTVFTPPTTFVVTAMDPEPDSILGVLPRTLTLTLSRDIDAATLADAVDLIASGGDGTFGNGNDLRLTPGLATVALSGADTIAITLNAFFPSLADTFRVTVRDTLEDTGAEALDGEFAGTLPSGDGTEGGDFDVEFEVRVLPKLTSIQANVFDVTCTQCHFGDPEFAPQGLSLDEEHAYDLLVGIASTEKPEYQRVESGNPDDSYLIRKLEGGPDILGTRMPQFGEALEPEVIAAIRQWITDGASR
;
A
#
# COMPACT_ATOMS: atom_id res chain seq x y z
N ALA A 1 -30.01 17.55 36.15
CA ALA A 1 -29.08 17.76 37.28
C ALA A 1 -28.74 19.25 37.35
N ALA A 2 -28.19 19.76 38.46
CA ALA A 2 -27.60 21.11 38.44
C ALA A 2 -26.35 21.10 37.54
N PRO A 3 -26.09 22.17 36.75
CA PRO A 3 -24.93 22.21 35.86
C PRO A 3 -23.65 22.16 36.68
N MET A 4 -22.63 21.46 36.16
CA MET A 4 -21.28 21.48 36.74
C MET A 4 -20.73 22.91 36.68
N ARG A 5 -20.11 23.38 37.76
CA ARG A 5 -19.55 24.74 37.84
C ARG A 5 -18.12 24.74 38.35
N ASP A 6 -17.33 25.72 37.91
CA ASP A 6 -15.98 25.97 38.44
C ASP A 6 -16.02 26.64 39.84
N THR A 7 -14.85 26.94 40.40
CA THR A 7 -14.72 27.60 41.71
C THR A 7 -15.22 29.05 41.74
N ASP A 8 -15.42 29.66 40.57
CA ASP A 8 -15.95 31.01 40.40
C ASP A 8 -17.45 30.99 40.02
N ASP A 9 -18.12 29.83 40.18
CA ASP A 9 -19.54 29.60 39.88
C ASP A 9 -19.91 29.70 38.38
N ARG A 10 -18.95 29.56 37.46
CA ARG A 10 -19.24 29.51 36.00
C ARG A 10 -19.63 28.10 35.59
N ALA A 11 -20.70 27.97 34.81
CA ALA A 11 -21.11 26.67 34.29
C ALA A 11 -20.09 26.13 33.27
N LEU A 12 -19.94 24.81 33.23
CA LEU A 12 -19.22 24.10 32.18
C LEU A 12 -19.79 24.49 30.81
N ASP A 13 -18.92 24.63 29.83
CA ASP A 13 -19.20 24.72 28.39
C ASP A 13 -18.88 23.34 27.79
N GLY A 14 -19.88 22.48 27.79
CA GLY A 14 -19.73 21.02 27.73
C GLY A 14 -19.82 20.44 26.33
N GLU A 15 -20.30 21.20 25.35
CA GLU A 15 -20.59 20.76 24.00
C GLU A 15 -19.35 20.15 23.31
N PHE A 16 -19.38 18.87 22.93
CA PHE A 16 -18.27 18.23 22.21
C PHE A 16 -18.48 18.27 20.70
N ALA A 17 -17.64 19.04 20.00
CA ALA A 17 -17.66 19.15 18.53
C ALA A 17 -16.68 18.18 17.82
N GLY A 18 -16.19 17.14 18.51
CA GLY A 18 -15.27 16.15 17.94
C GLY A 18 -13.77 16.44 18.15
N SER A 19 -13.43 17.54 18.84
CA SER A 19 -12.04 17.85 19.22
C SER A 19 -12.00 18.55 20.58
N PHE A 20 -10.81 18.57 21.21
CA PHE A 20 -10.57 19.29 22.46
C PHE A 20 -9.80 20.60 22.21
N PRO A 21 -10.00 21.63 23.06
CA PRO A 21 -10.92 21.67 24.20
C PRO A 21 -12.41 21.66 23.77
N SER A 22 -13.29 21.07 24.59
CA SER A 22 -14.74 21.08 24.35
C SER A 22 -15.32 22.48 24.54
N GLY A 23 -16.55 22.67 24.10
CA GLY A 23 -17.34 23.88 24.26
C GLY A 23 -17.58 24.63 22.96
N ASP A 24 -18.62 25.47 22.93
CA ASP A 24 -18.96 26.35 21.81
C ASP A 24 -18.83 27.85 22.14
N GLY A 25 -18.37 28.16 23.36
CA GLY A 25 -18.23 29.51 23.89
C GLY A 25 -19.46 30.00 24.66
N GLU A 26 -20.55 29.24 24.72
CA GLU A 26 -21.70 29.48 25.59
C GLU A 26 -21.68 28.54 26.80
N ALA A 27 -21.81 29.10 28.01
CA ALA A 27 -21.83 28.27 29.21
C ALA A 27 -23.11 27.42 29.25
N GLY A 28 -22.97 26.10 29.17
CA GLY A 28 -24.08 25.16 29.03
C GLY A 28 -23.63 23.78 28.58
N GLY A 29 -24.59 22.92 28.25
CA GLY A 29 -24.31 21.67 27.55
C GLY A 29 -23.88 20.47 28.38
N ASP A 30 -24.01 19.31 27.72
CA ASP A 30 -23.48 18.04 28.19
C ASP A 30 -22.31 17.62 27.29
N LEU A 31 -21.20 17.23 27.91
CA LEU A 31 -20.11 16.52 27.21
C LEU A 31 -20.58 15.10 26.89
N VAL A 32 -21.16 14.92 25.71
CA VAL A 32 -21.54 13.61 25.19
C VAL A 32 -20.42 13.07 24.30
N ALA A 33 -19.59 12.19 24.86
CA ALA A 33 -18.61 11.42 24.11
C ALA A 33 -19.14 10.01 23.88
N THR A 34 -19.26 9.60 22.61
CA THR A 34 -19.51 8.21 22.24
C THR A 34 -18.18 7.49 22.09
N PHE A 35 -18.03 6.35 22.77
CA PHE A 35 -16.91 5.44 22.59
C PHE A 35 -17.45 4.03 22.37
N THR A 36 -16.71 3.23 21.62
CA THR A 36 -17.00 1.81 21.45
C THR A 36 -16.14 1.03 22.42
N VAL A 37 -16.75 0.14 23.21
CA VAL A 37 -16.02 -0.85 23.99
C VAL A 37 -15.81 -2.06 23.11
N PHE A 38 -14.58 -2.31 22.69
CA PHE A 38 -14.23 -3.59 22.08
C PHE A 38 -14.11 -4.61 23.20
N THR A 39 -15.02 -5.57 23.24
CA THR A 39 -14.82 -6.79 24.02
C THR A 39 -13.71 -7.58 23.34
N PRO A 40 -12.68 -8.03 24.08
CA PRO A 40 -11.67 -8.92 23.52
C PRO A 40 -12.34 -10.13 22.86
N PRO A 41 -11.84 -10.60 21.72
CA PRO A 41 -12.34 -11.82 21.10
C PRO A 41 -12.30 -12.98 22.10
N THR A 42 -13.37 -13.78 22.12
CA THR A 42 -13.41 -15.00 22.93
C THR A 42 -12.87 -16.21 22.18
N THR A 43 -12.72 -16.09 20.86
CA THR A 43 -12.18 -17.10 19.94
C THR A 43 -10.80 -16.69 19.42
N PHE A 44 -10.09 -17.63 18.79
CA PHE A 44 -8.78 -17.40 18.21
C PHE A 44 -8.96 -16.76 16.83
N VAL A 45 -8.68 -15.47 16.71
CA VAL A 45 -9.04 -14.67 15.53
C VAL A 45 -7.86 -13.81 15.08
N VAL A 46 -7.87 -13.37 13.82
CA VAL A 46 -6.99 -12.30 13.34
C VAL A 46 -7.54 -10.97 13.85
N THR A 47 -6.71 -10.18 14.53
CA THR A 47 -7.10 -8.89 15.14
C THR A 47 -6.55 -7.68 14.38
N ALA A 48 -5.43 -7.85 13.67
CA ALA A 48 -4.84 -6.84 12.81
C ALA A 48 -4.11 -7.50 11.65
N MET A 49 -4.05 -6.81 10.52
CA MET A 49 -3.18 -7.14 9.39
C MET A 49 -2.62 -5.84 8.84
N ASP A 50 -1.33 -5.84 8.51
CA ASP A 50 -0.67 -4.77 7.76
C ASP A 50 0.02 -5.41 6.55
N PRO A 51 -0.34 -5.04 5.31
CA PRO A 51 -1.38 -4.07 4.92
C PRO A 51 -2.80 -4.44 5.38
N GLU A 52 -3.65 -3.43 5.59
CA GLU A 52 -5.05 -3.68 5.95
C GLU A 52 -5.78 -4.46 4.82
N PRO A 53 -6.74 -5.35 5.15
CA PRO A 53 -7.59 -5.99 4.15
C PRO A 53 -8.29 -4.95 3.26
N ASP A 54 -8.44 -5.28 1.98
CA ASP A 54 -9.05 -4.46 0.93
C ASP A 54 -8.36 -3.09 0.71
N SER A 55 -7.16 -2.89 1.28
CA SER A 55 -6.41 -1.66 1.11
C SER A 55 -5.70 -1.57 -0.25
N ILE A 56 -5.44 -0.34 -0.67
CA ILE A 56 -4.69 -0.04 -1.90
C ILE A 56 -3.40 0.68 -1.52
N LEU A 57 -2.28 0.10 -1.92
CA LEU A 57 -0.94 0.59 -1.63
C LEU A 57 -0.28 1.13 -2.90
N GLY A 58 0.60 2.12 -2.71
CA GLY A 58 1.47 2.59 -3.78
C GLY A 58 2.79 1.85 -3.86
N VAL A 59 3.18 1.11 -2.82
CA VAL A 59 4.44 0.37 -2.71
C VAL A 59 4.18 -0.89 -1.91
N LEU A 60 4.62 -2.04 -2.42
CA LEU A 60 4.54 -3.31 -1.70
C LEU A 60 5.53 -3.30 -0.52
N PRO A 61 5.09 -3.48 0.74
CA PRO A 61 6.02 -3.60 1.86
C PRO A 61 6.82 -4.90 1.78
N ARG A 62 8.04 -4.87 2.33
CA ARG A 62 8.89 -6.08 2.40
C ARG A 62 8.46 -7.06 3.48
N THR A 63 7.65 -6.62 4.43
CA THR A 63 7.10 -7.45 5.47
C THR A 63 5.61 -7.15 5.58
N LEU A 64 4.80 -8.21 5.51
CA LEU A 64 3.39 -8.17 5.88
C LEU A 64 3.27 -8.78 7.27
N THR A 65 2.39 -8.24 8.11
CA THR A 65 2.18 -8.73 9.47
C THR A 65 0.73 -9.08 9.72
N LEU A 66 0.49 -10.16 10.46
CA LEU A 66 -0.82 -10.53 11.00
C LEU A 66 -0.69 -10.69 12.51
N THR A 67 -1.58 -10.05 13.27
CA THR A 67 -1.63 -10.17 14.73
C THR A 67 -2.89 -10.91 15.12
N LEU A 68 -2.75 -11.92 15.98
CA LEU A 68 -3.82 -12.79 16.43
C LEU A 68 -4.22 -12.45 17.88
N SER A 69 -5.41 -12.90 18.29
CA SER A 69 -5.94 -12.61 19.63
C SER A 69 -5.18 -13.33 20.76
N ARG A 70 -4.38 -14.34 20.44
CA ARG A 70 -3.66 -15.22 21.37
C ARG A 70 -2.34 -15.73 20.79
N ASP A 71 -1.52 -16.31 21.68
CA ASP A 71 -0.26 -16.96 21.34
C ASP A 71 -0.50 -18.16 20.40
N ILE A 72 0.26 -18.19 19.31
CA ILE A 72 0.18 -19.17 18.21
C ILE A 72 0.96 -20.43 18.58
N ASP A 73 0.41 -21.62 18.30
CA ASP A 73 1.22 -22.84 18.29
C ASP A 73 2.09 -22.87 17.01
N ALA A 74 3.38 -22.59 17.19
CA ALA A 74 4.36 -22.58 16.10
C ALA A 74 4.43 -23.90 15.31
N ALA A 75 3.97 -25.03 15.87
CA ALA A 75 3.92 -26.31 15.16
C ALA A 75 2.89 -26.33 14.01
N THR A 76 1.88 -25.47 14.05
CA THR A 76 0.80 -25.41 13.05
C THR A 76 1.03 -24.38 11.95
N LEU A 77 2.05 -23.51 12.08
CA LEU A 77 2.27 -22.38 11.18
C LEU A 77 2.70 -22.76 9.76
N ALA A 78 3.48 -23.84 9.61
CA ALA A 78 4.28 -24.09 8.40
C ALA A 78 3.45 -24.16 7.10
N ASP A 79 2.24 -24.71 7.18
CA ASP A 79 1.33 -24.89 6.04
C ASP A 79 0.05 -24.04 6.16
N ALA A 80 -0.08 -23.27 7.24
CA ALA A 80 -1.29 -22.49 7.50
C ALA A 80 -1.35 -21.18 6.70
N VAL A 81 -0.22 -20.64 6.25
CA VAL A 81 -0.18 -19.30 5.61
C VAL A 81 0.16 -19.42 4.13
N ASP A 82 -0.63 -18.76 3.29
CA ASP A 82 -0.39 -18.61 1.86
C ASP A 82 -0.41 -17.13 1.47
N LEU A 83 0.39 -16.78 0.47
CA LEU A 83 0.34 -15.47 -0.19
C LEU A 83 0.44 -15.72 -1.69
N ILE A 84 -0.54 -15.20 -2.43
CA ILE A 84 -0.61 -15.34 -3.88
C ILE A 84 -0.68 -13.96 -4.49
N ALA A 85 0.15 -13.67 -5.49
CA ALA A 85 -0.04 -12.51 -6.37
C ALA A 85 -0.76 -12.99 -7.63
N SER A 86 -1.71 -12.21 -8.16
CA SER A 86 -2.52 -12.60 -9.32
C SER A 86 -1.74 -12.66 -10.63
N GLY A 87 -0.50 -12.15 -10.65
CA GLY A 87 0.29 -12.04 -11.86
C GLY A 87 -0.14 -10.86 -12.73
N GLY A 88 -0.70 -9.82 -12.10
CA GLY A 88 -1.01 -8.53 -12.72
C GLY A 88 -2.39 -8.41 -13.38
N ASP A 89 -3.26 -9.42 -13.30
CA ASP A 89 -4.58 -9.40 -13.95
C ASP A 89 -5.78 -9.41 -12.98
N GLY A 90 -5.51 -9.41 -11.68
CA GLY A 90 -6.52 -9.45 -10.62
C GLY A 90 -7.30 -10.77 -10.55
N THR A 91 -6.92 -11.78 -11.33
CA THR A 91 -7.64 -13.06 -11.43
C THR A 91 -6.82 -14.17 -10.82
N PHE A 92 -7.29 -14.72 -9.70
CA PHE A 92 -6.65 -15.88 -9.07
C PHE A 92 -7.11 -17.21 -9.67
N GLY A 93 -6.24 -18.22 -9.59
CA GLY A 93 -6.49 -19.59 -10.02
C GLY A 93 -6.13 -19.87 -11.48
N ASN A 94 -5.44 -18.93 -12.15
CA ASN A 94 -5.04 -19.07 -13.54
C ASN A 94 -3.56 -19.52 -13.66
N GLY A 95 -2.98 -19.42 -14.86
CA GLY A 95 -1.61 -19.88 -15.12
C GLY A 95 -0.51 -18.88 -14.75
N ASN A 96 -0.85 -17.63 -14.44
CA ASN A 96 0.08 -16.53 -14.14
C ASN A 96 0.16 -16.18 -12.66
N ASP A 97 -0.71 -16.76 -11.81
CA ASP A 97 -0.59 -16.68 -10.36
C ASP A 97 0.85 -16.97 -9.87
N LEU A 98 1.38 -16.05 -9.06
CA LEU A 98 2.65 -16.24 -8.38
C LEU A 98 2.38 -16.58 -6.91
N ARG A 99 2.45 -17.88 -6.58
CA ARG A 99 2.38 -18.34 -5.18
C ARG A 99 3.70 -18.11 -4.46
N LEU A 100 3.60 -17.71 -3.20
CA LEU A 100 4.71 -17.66 -2.27
C LEU A 100 5.35 -19.04 -2.15
N THR A 101 6.67 -19.07 -2.27
CA THR A 101 7.49 -20.24 -2.01
C THR A 101 8.65 -19.83 -1.12
N PRO A 102 9.34 -20.77 -0.44
CA PRO A 102 10.50 -20.44 0.40
C PRO A 102 11.62 -19.69 -0.34
N GLY A 103 11.65 -19.77 -1.68
CA GLY A 103 12.59 -19.03 -2.53
C GLY A 103 12.16 -17.60 -2.87
N LEU A 104 10.97 -17.17 -2.46
CA LEU A 104 10.39 -15.84 -2.72
C LEU A 104 10.07 -15.08 -1.43
N ALA A 105 9.75 -15.78 -0.35
CA ALA A 105 9.50 -15.18 0.94
C ALA A 105 9.58 -16.23 2.06
N THR A 106 9.56 -15.74 3.30
CA THR A 106 9.58 -16.56 4.51
C THR A 106 8.41 -16.21 5.40
N VAL A 107 7.73 -17.22 5.95
CA VAL A 107 6.71 -17.06 6.99
C VAL A 107 7.32 -17.47 8.33
N ALA A 108 7.24 -16.60 9.33
CA ALA A 108 7.75 -16.88 10.66
C ALA A 108 6.97 -16.10 11.73
N LEU A 109 7.06 -16.55 12.97
CA LEU A 109 6.61 -15.76 14.12
C LEU A 109 7.59 -14.61 14.38
N SER A 110 7.06 -13.39 14.47
CA SER A 110 7.80 -12.19 14.89
C SER A 110 7.48 -11.78 16.33
N GLY A 111 6.43 -12.37 16.90
CA GLY A 111 6.02 -12.33 18.31
C GLY A 111 5.26 -13.63 18.65
N ALA A 112 4.80 -13.79 19.89
CA ALA A 112 4.03 -14.98 20.26
C ALA A 112 2.67 -15.08 19.54
N ASP A 113 2.09 -13.92 19.23
CA ASP A 113 0.77 -13.73 18.59
C ASP A 113 0.87 -13.11 17.18
N THR A 114 2.08 -12.95 16.65
CA THR A 114 2.30 -12.17 15.42
C THR A 114 3.05 -12.97 14.38
N ILE A 115 2.45 -13.13 13.21
CA ILE A 115 3.02 -13.75 12.01
C ILE A 115 3.63 -12.64 11.15
N ALA A 116 4.85 -12.85 10.66
CA ALA A 116 5.48 -12.02 9.66
C ALA A 116 5.71 -12.81 8.37
N ILE A 117 5.20 -12.30 7.25
CA ILE A 117 5.50 -12.75 5.90
C ILE A 117 6.54 -11.80 5.33
N THR A 118 7.80 -12.24 5.25
CA THR A 118 8.91 -11.41 4.77
C THR A 118 9.23 -11.76 3.32
N LEU A 119 8.99 -10.82 2.42
CA LEU A 119 9.31 -10.92 1.00
C LEU A 119 10.81 -10.76 0.80
N ASN A 120 11.40 -11.64 0.01
CA ASN A 120 12.82 -11.54 -0.30
C ASN A 120 13.10 -10.44 -1.32
N ALA A 121 14.39 -10.14 -1.53
CA ALA A 121 14.80 -9.09 -2.46
C ALA A 121 14.50 -9.42 -3.94
N PHE A 122 14.27 -10.70 -4.25
CA PHE A 122 13.95 -11.16 -5.61
C PHE A 122 12.44 -11.20 -5.89
N PHE A 123 11.61 -10.97 -4.87
CA PHE A 123 10.18 -10.86 -5.06
C PHE A 123 9.91 -9.65 -5.97
N PRO A 124 9.22 -9.85 -7.10
CA PRO A 124 9.00 -8.78 -8.05
C PRO A 124 8.15 -7.69 -7.40
N SER A 125 8.64 -6.44 -7.34
CA SER A 125 7.83 -5.32 -6.89
C SER A 125 6.95 -4.86 -8.04
N LEU A 126 5.76 -5.45 -8.15
CA LEU A 126 4.81 -5.14 -9.19
C LEU A 126 3.52 -4.62 -8.59
N ALA A 127 2.88 -3.71 -9.34
CA ALA A 127 1.46 -3.48 -9.19
C ALA A 127 0.74 -4.79 -9.48
N ASP A 128 -0.01 -5.29 -8.51
CA ASP A 128 -0.69 -6.57 -8.55
C ASP A 128 -1.76 -6.62 -7.44
N THR A 129 -2.70 -7.55 -7.57
CA THR A 129 -3.61 -7.94 -6.50
C THR A 129 -3.01 -9.12 -5.76
N PHE A 130 -2.94 -9.00 -4.43
CA PHE A 130 -2.40 -10.01 -3.55
C PHE A 130 -3.51 -10.61 -2.70
N ARG A 131 -3.50 -11.93 -2.55
CA ARG A 131 -4.37 -12.65 -1.64
C ARG A 131 -3.55 -13.28 -0.53
N VAL A 132 -3.93 -13.01 0.71
CA VAL A 132 -3.38 -13.62 1.91
C VAL A 132 -4.43 -14.58 2.47
N THR A 133 -4.01 -15.83 2.68
CA THR A 133 -4.84 -16.84 3.32
C THR A 133 -4.16 -17.32 4.59
N VAL A 134 -4.84 -17.26 5.73
CA VAL A 134 -4.49 -18.02 6.94
C VAL A 134 -5.55 -19.08 7.14
N ARG A 135 -5.13 -20.34 7.04
CA ARG A 135 -6.02 -21.50 7.11
C ARG A 135 -6.47 -21.76 8.53
N ASP A 136 -7.67 -22.33 8.65
CA ASP A 136 -8.23 -22.80 9.91
C ASP A 136 -7.36 -23.86 10.63
N THR A 137 -6.40 -24.48 9.92
CA THR A 137 -5.40 -25.37 10.51
C THR A 137 -4.42 -24.68 11.47
N LEU A 138 -4.39 -23.34 11.50
CA LEU A 138 -3.61 -22.61 12.49
C LEU A 138 -4.29 -22.71 13.85
N GLU A 139 -3.55 -23.16 14.86
CA GLU A 139 -4.04 -23.30 16.23
C GLU A 139 -3.32 -22.33 17.19
N ASP A 140 -4.02 -21.95 18.26
CA ASP A 140 -3.39 -21.33 19.41
C ASP A 140 -2.68 -22.37 20.30
N THR A 141 -1.92 -21.91 21.29
CA THR A 141 -1.25 -22.83 22.25
C THR A 141 -2.21 -23.69 23.10
N GLY A 142 -3.52 -23.41 23.05
CA GLY A 142 -4.60 -24.17 23.67
C GLY A 142 -5.24 -25.23 22.74
N ALA A 143 -4.74 -25.37 21.50
CA ALA A 143 -5.29 -26.22 20.45
C ALA A 143 -6.71 -25.82 20.01
N GLU A 144 -7.03 -24.53 20.04
CA GLU A 144 -8.20 -23.95 19.39
C GLU A 144 -7.80 -23.47 17.99
N ALA A 145 -8.49 -23.94 16.95
CA ALA A 145 -8.31 -23.49 15.58
C ALA A 145 -8.77 -22.04 15.37
N LEU A 146 -8.30 -21.45 14.27
CA LEU A 146 -8.66 -20.10 13.86
C LEU A 146 -10.16 -20.01 13.56
N ASP A 147 -10.81 -18.96 14.05
CA ASP A 147 -12.13 -18.43 13.66
C ASP A 147 -11.88 -17.32 12.63
N GLY A 148 -11.63 -17.76 11.40
CA GLY A 148 -10.94 -16.98 10.37
C GLY A 148 -11.84 -16.11 9.50
N GLU A 149 -13.15 -16.30 9.52
CA GLU A 149 -14.07 -15.69 8.56
C GLU A 149 -13.97 -14.16 8.55
N PHE A 150 -13.53 -13.58 7.43
CA PHE A 150 -13.47 -12.13 7.28
C PHE A 150 -14.80 -11.56 6.78
N ALA A 151 -15.49 -10.81 7.65
CA ALA A 151 -16.78 -10.17 7.34
C ALA A 151 -16.66 -8.69 6.91
N GLY A 152 -15.47 -8.25 6.48
CA GLY A 152 -15.18 -6.88 6.05
C GLY A 152 -14.62 -5.96 7.15
N THR A 153 -14.46 -6.48 8.38
CA THR A 153 -13.81 -5.75 9.48
C THR A 153 -13.01 -6.71 10.35
N LEU A 154 -11.94 -6.22 10.96
CA LEU A 154 -11.22 -6.93 12.01
C LEU A 154 -11.79 -6.57 13.41
N PRO A 155 -11.75 -7.48 14.39
CA PRO A 155 -11.24 -8.86 14.32
C PRO A 155 -12.04 -9.78 13.38
N SER A 156 -11.40 -10.82 12.84
CA SER A 156 -12.07 -11.86 12.05
C SER A 156 -13.01 -12.71 12.90
N GLY A 157 -13.75 -13.60 12.23
CA GLY A 157 -14.53 -14.67 12.82
C GLY A 157 -16.02 -14.41 12.92
N ASP A 158 -16.78 -15.49 13.05
CA ASP A 158 -18.22 -15.47 13.33
C ASP A 158 -18.57 -15.89 14.77
N GLY A 159 -17.54 -16.18 15.58
CA GLY A 159 -17.66 -16.68 16.94
C GLY A 159 -17.63 -18.21 17.03
N THR A 160 -17.32 -18.89 15.93
CA THR A 160 -17.19 -20.35 15.84
C THR A 160 -15.81 -20.69 15.29
N GLU A 161 -15.06 -21.53 16.00
CA GLU A 161 -13.80 -22.09 15.50
C GLU A 161 -13.96 -22.74 14.11
N GLY A 162 -13.09 -22.37 13.18
CA GLY A 162 -13.08 -22.82 11.79
C GLY A 162 -12.97 -21.67 10.79
N GLY A 163 -12.82 -22.05 9.52
CA GLY A 163 -12.80 -21.10 8.41
C GLY A 163 -11.48 -20.37 8.21
N ASP A 164 -11.17 -20.12 6.94
CA ASP A 164 -9.94 -19.46 6.55
C ASP A 164 -10.11 -17.93 6.64
N PHE A 165 -9.09 -17.25 7.13
CA PHE A 165 -8.91 -15.82 6.92
C PHE A 165 -8.36 -15.60 5.52
N ASP A 166 -9.24 -15.35 4.56
CA ASP A 166 -8.92 -15.14 3.14
C ASP A 166 -9.26 -13.71 2.74
N VAL A 167 -8.23 -12.88 2.54
CA VAL A 167 -8.37 -11.45 2.24
C VAL A 167 -7.44 -11.01 1.13
N GLU A 168 -7.77 -9.89 0.50
CA GLU A 168 -6.97 -9.31 -0.58
C GLU A 168 -6.46 -7.92 -0.20
N PHE A 169 -5.38 -7.49 -0.85
CA PHE A 169 -4.97 -6.09 -0.92
C PHE A 169 -4.38 -5.82 -2.31
N GLU A 170 -4.42 -4.57 -2.74
CA GLU A 170 -3.95 -4.16 -4.06
C GLU A 170 -2.69 -3.30 -3.94
N VAL A 171 -1.71 -3.54 -4.81
CA VAL A 171 -0.65 -2.60 -5.10
C VAL A 171 -0.88 -2.04 -6.48
N ARG A 172 -0.92 -0.72 -6.62
CA ARG A 172 -1.05 -0.07 -7.93
C ARG A 172 -0.18 1.19 -8.02
N VAL A 173 -0.02 1.69 -9.24
CA VAL A 173 0.70 2.95 -9.45
C VAL A 173 -0.17 4.12 -9.00
N LEU A 174 0.21 4.75 -7.89
CA LEU A 174 -0.41 5.95 -7.36
C LEU A 174 0.31 7.21 -7.87
N PRO A 175 -0.35 8.39 -7.89
CA PRO A 175 0.25 9.66 -8.34
C PRO A 175 1.22 10.24 -7.29
N LYS A 176 2.21 9.45 -6.89
CA LYS A 176 3.27 9.80 -5.96
C LYS A 176 4.59 9.32 -6.55
N LEU A 177 5.65 10.12 -6.45
CA LEU A 177 6.96 9.73 -6.98
C LEU A 177 7.42 8.39 -6.42
N THR A 178 7.28 8.15 -5.12
CA THR A 178 7.67 6.87 -4.50
C THR A 178 6.95 5.66 -5.10
N SER A 179 5.68 5.81 -5.47
CA SER A 179 4.91 4.74 -6.13
C SER A 179 5.32 4.57 -7.59
N ILE A 180 5.52 5.66 -8.32
CA ILE A 180 5.99 5.63 -9.71
C ILE A 180 7.41 5.04 -9.79
N GLN A 181 8.29 5.41 -8.85
CA GLN A 181 9.65 4.90 -8.74
C GLN A 181 9.63 3.38 -8.58
N ALA A 182 8.94 2.88 -7.54
CA ALA A 182 8.94 1.47 -7.18
C ALA A 182 8.27 0.56 -8.22
N ASN A 183 7.23 1.04 -8.91
CA ASN A 183 6.42 0.19 -9.80
C ASN A 183 6.70 0.42 -11.29
N VAL A 184 7.27 1.55 -11.67
CA VAL A 184 7.49 1.91 -13.09
C VAL A 184 8.97 2.10 -13.38
N PHE A 185 9.62 3.03 -12.68
CA PHE A 185 11.01 3.39 -13.02
C PHE A 185 11.96 2.24 -12.70
N ASP A 186 11.92 1.70 -11.48
CA ASP A 186 12.80 0.62 -11.03
C ASP A 186 12.56 -0.69 -11.76
N VAL A 187 11.33 -0.93 -12.21
CA VAL A 187 10.93 -2.17 -12.88
C VAL A 187 11.23 -2.11 -14.37
N THR A 188 10.80 -1.02 -15.03
CA THR A 188 10.73 -0.96 -16.49
C THR A 188 11.82 -0.05 -17.08
N CYS A 189 12.08 1.09 -16.46
CA CYS A 189 12.88 2.15 -17.09
C CYS A 189 14.38 2.01 -16.82
N THR A 190 14.76 1.57 -15.61
CA THR A 190 16.15 1.30 -15.22
C THR A 190 16.81 0.17 -16.01
N GLN A 191 16.06 -0.60 -16.81
CA GLN A 191 16.66 -1.55 -17.77
C GLN A 191 17.56 -0.85 -18.80
N CYS A 192 17.33 0.45 -19.05
CA CYS A 192 18.14 1.26 -19.96
C CYS A 192 18.60 2.59 -19.34
N HIS A 193 17.81 3.17 -18.44
CA HIS A 193 18.05 4.46 -17.81
C HIS A 193 18.50 4.26 -16.35
N PHE A 194 19.73 3.80 -16.15
CA PHE A 194 20.28 3.54 -14.81
C PHE A 194 21.75 3.92 -14.69
N GLY A 195 22.21 4.08 -13.44
CA GLY A 195 23.61 4.31 -13.12
C GLY A 195 24.05 5.73 -13.36
N ASP A 196 25.35 5.92 -13.56
CA ASP A 196 25.94 7.25 -13.72
C ASP A 196 25.34 7.98 -14.94
N PRO A 197 24.74 9.18 -14.74
CA PRO A 197 24.12 9.95 -15.80
C PRO A 197 25.08 10.32 -16.95
N GLU A 198 26.40 10.33 -16.75
CA GLU A 198 27.36 10.56 -17.84
C GLU A 198 27.29 9.47 -18.92
N PHE A 199 26.95 8.24 -18.54
CA PHE A 199 26.88 7.09 -19.44
C PHE A 199 25.45 6.64 -19.75
N ALA A 200 24.46 7.09 -18.97
CA ALA A 200 23.06 6.76 -19.19
C ALA A 200 22.53 7.40 -20.50
N PRO A 201 21.64 6.73 -21.25
CA PRO A 201 21.06 7.27 -22.47
C PRO A 201 20.43 8.64 -22.23
N GLN A 202 20.76 9.60 -23.12
CA GLN A 202 20.29 10.99 -23.04
C GLN A 202 20.70 11.74 -21.76
N GLY A 203 21.64 11.22 -20.97
CA GLY A 203 21.97 11.80 -19.67
C GLY A 203 20.81 11.69 -18.68
N LEU A 204 20.06 10.59 -18.72
CA LEU A 204 18.93 10.33 -17.85
C LEU A 204 19.11 8.97 -17.15
N SER A 205 19.36 9.03 -15.85
CA SER A 205 19.17 7.89 -14.95
C SER A 205 17.85 8.03 -14.20
N LEU A 206 17.11 6.93 -14.08
CA LEU A 206 15.81 6.84 -13.42
C LEU A 206 15.86 5.94 -12.19
N ASP A 207 17.05 5.63 -11.67
CA ASP A 207 17.17 5.03 -10.34
C ASP A 207 16.72 6.01 -9.23
N GLU A 208 16.42 5.46 -8.06
CA GLU A 208 15.90 6.23 -6.90
C GLU A 208 16.78 7.41 -6.51
N GLU A 209 18.10 7.30 -6.69
CA GLU A 209 19.05 8.35 -6.33
C GLU A 209 18.95 9.56 -7.28
N HIS A 210 18.70 9.34 -8.57
CA HIS A 210 18.82 10.38 -9.58
C HIS A 210 17.49 10.83 -10.21
N ALA A 211 16.45 10.00 -10.20
CA ALA A 211 15.26 10.18 -11.05
C ALA A 211 14.64 11.57 -10.93
N TYR A 212 14.38 12.05 -9.70
CA TYR A 212 13.74 13.35 -9.50
C TYR A 212 14.57 14.50 -10.05
N ASP A 213 15.85 14.58 -9.68
CA ASP A 213 16.73 15.70 -10.01
C ASP A 213 17.06 15.76 -11.50
N LEU A 214 16.94 14.63 -12.21
CA LEU A 214 17.12 14.56 -13.65
C LEU A 214 15.81 14.71 -14.44
N LEU A 215 14.64 14.72 -13.80
CA LEU A 215 13.34 14.87 -14.45
C LEU A 215 12.75 16.25 -14.28
N VAL A 216 12.56 16.68 -13.03
CA VAL A 216 11.69 17.82 -12.72
C VAL A 216 12.43 19.14 -12.96
N GLY A 217 11.90 19.99 -13.84
CA GLY A 217 12.53 21.28 -14.17
C GLY A 217 13.68 21.20 -15.18
N ILE A 218 14.03 20.00 -15.65
CA ILE A 218 15.20 19.78 -16.50
C ILE A 218 14.80 19.76 -17.98
N ALA A 219 15.49 20.51 -18.83
CA ALA A 219 15.26 20.48 -20.27
C ALA A 219 15.53 19.09 -20.87
N SER A 220 14.70 18.65 -21.83
CA SER A 220 14.93 17.40 -22.54
C SER A 220 16.14 17.50 -23.46
N THR A 221 17.00 16.48 -23.43
CA THR A 221 18.18 16.37 -24.30
C THR A 221 17.77 16.24 -25.77
N GLU A 222 16.69 15.50 -26.04
CA GLU A 222 16.21 15.24 -27.40
C GLU A 222 15.44 16.44 -27.98
N LYS A 223 14.71 17.17 -27.12
CA LYS A 223 13.83 18.28 -27.48
C LYS A 223 13.94 19.42 -26.45
N PRO A 224 15.00 20.26 -26.52
CA PRO A 224 15.30 21.27 -25.50
C PRO A 224 14.20 22.33 -25.30
N GLU A 225 13.23 22.43 -26.21
CA GLU A 225 12.05 23.27 -26.07
C GLU A 225 11.06 22.79 -25.00
N TYR A 226 11.16 21.53 -24.53
CA TYR A 226 10.34 20.97 -23.47
C TYR A 226 11.18 20.60 -22.23
N GLN A 227 10.57 20.67 -21.05
CA GLN A 227 11.13 20.03 -19.86
C GLN A 227 10.81 18.52 -19.89
N ARG A 228 11.67 17.70 -19.28
CA ARG A 228 11.43 16.26 -19.08
C ARG A 228 10.16 16.08 -18.26
N VAL A 229 10.07 16.78 -17.12
CA VAL A 229 8.84 16.98 -16.36
C VAL A 229 8.68 18.47 -16.06
N GLU A 230 7.62 19.06 -16.59
CA GLU A 230 7.17 20.41 -16.25
C GLU A 230 6.11 20.33 -15.15
N SER A 231 6.50 20.73 -13.94
CA SER A 231 5.62 20.72 -12.77
C SER A 231 4.30 21.47 -13.04
N GLY A 232 3.17 20.80 -12.80
CA GLY A 232 1.82 21.31 -13.04
C GLY A 232 1.33 21.22 -14.49
N ASN A 233 2.17 20.81 -15.44
CA ASN A 233 1.83 20.76 -16.87
C ASN A 233 2.22 19.41 -17.51
N PRO A 234 1.37 18.36 -17.39
CA PRO A 234 1.66 17.06 -17.98
C PRO A 234 1.68 17.07 -19.51
N ASP A 235 0.93 17.96 -20.18
CA ASP A 235 0.86 18.00 -21.65
C ASP A 235 2.14 18.55 -22.29
N ASP A 236 2.82 19.49 -21.64
CA ASP A 236 4.13 20.00 -22.09
C ASP A 236 5.33 19.23 -21.52
N SER A 237 5.08 18.23 -20.68
CA SER A 237 6.12 17.34 -20.16
C SER A 237 6.58 16.32 -21.20
N TYR A 238 7.86 16.33 -21.56
CA TYR A 238 8.41 15.43 -22.57
C TYR A 238 8.37 13.95 -22.13
N LEU A 239 8.43 13.66 -20.83
CA LEU A 239 8.25 12.32 -20.28
C LEU A 239 6.92 11.71 -20.75
N ILE A 240 5.81 12.44 -20.62
CA ILE A 240 4.48 11.98 -21.02
C ILE A 240 4.43 11.71 -22.52
N ARG A 241 4.99 12.62 -23.33
CA ARG A 241 5.07 12.44 -24.79
C ARG A 241 5.85 11.17 -25.16
N LYS A 242 6.94 10.87 -24.46
CA LYS A 242 7.70 9.62 -24.67
C LYS A 242 6.91 8.39 -24.25
N LEU A 243 6.11 8.44 -23.20
CA LEU A 243 5.28 7.32 -22.74
C LEU A 243 4.09 7.04 -23.66
N GLU A 244 3.38 8.08 -24.10
CA GLU A 244 2.23 7.96 -25.00
C GLU A 244 2.65 7.67 -26.45
N GLY A 245 3.82 8.19 -26.85
CA GLY A 245 4.28 8.13 -28.23
C GLY A 245 3.57 9.15 -29.13
N GLY A 246 4.08 9.35 -30.34
CA GLY A 246 3.45 10.25 -31.31
C GLY A 246 4.44 10.85 -32.32
N PRO A 247 3.96 11.69 -33.25
CA PRO A 247 4.83 12.32 -34.25
C PRO A 247 5.78 13.38 -33.66
N ASP A 248 5.50 13.89 -32.46
CA ASP A 248 6.23 15.00 -31.85
C ASP A 248 7.42 14.57 -30.95
N ILE A 249 7.71 13.26 -30.87
CA ILE A 249 8.87 12.74 -30.14
C ILE A 249 10.06 12.50 -31.07
N LEU A 250 11.27 12.52 -30.50
CA LEU A 250 12.43 11.94 -31.17
C LEU A 250 12.53 10.44 -30.86
N GLY A 251 12.86 9.63 -31.86
CA GLY A 251 13.01 8.18 -31.70
C GLY A 251 11.66 7.46 -31.54
N THR A 252 11.59 6.52 -30.60
CA THR A 252 10.41 5.68 -30.35
C THR A 252 9.78 5.96 -28.99
N ARG A 253 8.52 5.54 -28.83
CA ARG A 253 7.80 5.50 -27.54
C ARG A 253 8.60 4.69 -26.52
N MET A 254 8.61 5.15 -25.26
CA MET A 254 9.10 4.42 -24.10
C MET A 254 7.95 3.70 -23.39
N PRO A 255 8.12 2.47 -22.88
CA PRO A 255 9.33 1.64 -22.96
C PRO A 255 9.67 1.29 -24.41
N GLN A 256 10.96 1.35 -24.79
CA GLN A 256 11.37 1.15 -26.19
C GLN A 256 11.10 -0.28 -26.67
N PHE A 257 11.33 -1.23 -25.77
CA PHE A 257 11.10 -2.65 -25.99
C PHE A 257 9.94 -3.09 -25.10
N GLY A 258 9.03 -3.87 -25.66
CA GLY A 258 7.86 -4.37 -24.93
C GLY A 258 6.59 -3.56 -25.15
N GLU A 259 5.59 -3.89 -24.36
CA GLU A 259 4.25 -3.29 -24.44
C GLU A 259 4.25 -1.84 -23.97
N ALA A 260 3.19 -1.11 -24.34
CA ALA A 260 3.00 0.23 -23.78
C ALA A 260 2.71 0.09 -22.28
N LEU A 261 3.05 1.12 -21.50
CA LEU A 261 2.47 1.21 -20.16
C LEU A 261 0.94 1.31 -20.29
N GLU A 262 0.25 0.70 -19.33
CA GLU A 262 -1.20 0.79 -19.30
C GLU A 262 -1.66 2.24 -19.16
N PRO A 263 -2.83 2.60 -19.74
CA PRO A 263 -3.34 3.96 -19.67
C PRO A 263 -3.48 4.50 -18.23
N GLU A 264 -3.81 3.63 -17.27
CA GLU A 264 -3.95 4.01 -15.86
C GLU A 264 -2.61 4.36 -15.21
N VAL A 265 -1.54 3.65 -15.57
CA VAL A 265 -0.17 3.97 -15.13
C VAL A 265 0.26 5.32 -15.68
N ILE A 266 0.01 5.58 -16.97
CA ILE A 266 0.30 6.89 -17.57
C ILE A 266 -0.54 7.98 -16.88
N ALA A 267 -1.82 7.73 -16.61
CA ALA A 267 -2.69 8.66 -15.90
C ALA A 267 -2.17 8.99 -14.49
N ALA A 268 -1.66 8.01 -13.74
CA ALA A 268 -1.05 8.26 -12.43
C ALA A 268 0.20 9.15 -12.53
N ILE A 269 1.07 8.94 -13.54
CA ILE A 269 2.23 9.81 -13.78
C ILE A 269 1.78 11.22 -14.18
N ARG A 270 0.79 11.35 -15.07
CA ARG A 270 0.22 12.64 -15.45
C ARG A 270 -0.37 13.39 -14.25
N GLN A 271 -1.05 12.67 -13.36
CA GLN A 271 -1.64 13.23 -12.15
C GLN A 271 -0.55 13.68 -11.16
N TRP A 272 0.51 12.89 -10.97
CA TRP A 272 1.67 13.32 -10.17
C TRP A 272 2.28 14.62 -10.70
N ILE A 273 2.42 14.76 -12.03
CA ILE A 273 2.91 16.00 -12.64
C ILE A 273 1.92 17.15 -12.41
N THR A 274 0.62 16.89 -12.58
CA THR A 274 -0.47 17.87 -12.34
C THR A 274 -0.44 18.39 -10.90
N ASP A 275 -0.18 17.52 -9.94
CA ASP A 275 -0.08 17.83 -8.51
C ASP A 275 1.23 18.54 -8.12
N GLY A 276 2.02 18.96 -9.12
CA GLY A 276 3.23 19.74 -8.94
C GLY A 276 4.51 18.92 -8.95
N ALA A 277 4.45 17.64 -9.34
CA ALA A 277 5.60 16.74 -9.44
C ALA A 277 6.43 16.73 -8.13
N SER A 278 5.78 16.56 -6.98
CA SER A 278 6.47 16.56 -5.68
C SER A 278 7.29 15.29 -5.47
N ARG A 279 8.34 15.40 -4.64
CA ARG A 279 9.03 14.22 -4.09
C ARG A 279 8.10 13.39 -3.21
#